data_AF-A0A836PSX7-F1
#
_entry.id   AF-A0A836PSX7-F1
#
_cell.length_a   1.000
_cell.length_b   1.000
_cell.length_c   1.000
_cell.angle_alpha   90.00
_cell.angle_beta   90.00
_cell.angle_gamma   90.00
#
_symmetry.space_group_name_H-M   'P 1'
#
loop_
_entity.id
_entity.type
_entity.pdbx_description
1 polymer ?
#
loop_
_entity_poly.entity_id
_entity_poly.type
_entity_poly.pdbx_seq_one_letter_code
_entity_poly.pdbx_strand_id
1 'polypeptide(L)'
;EKELAEHTMLVDLGRNDIGKVCNYGTVHVNKLMEVKKFSHVQHMVTHVIGKLNKNYNMYDAFKAVFPAGTVSGAPKVRAMEIIDELEPESRGPYAGAVGYFSFNGCCDFAIAIRSIFADGKDGFVQAGAGIVSDSIPNNELKETEHKANAMLTALREASK
;
A
#
# COMPACT_ATOMS: atom_id res chain seq x y z
N GLU A 1 0.25 -15.26 14.42
CA GLU A 1 1.42 -15.70 13.61
C GLU A 1 1.29 -15.29 12.14
N LYS A 2 0.17 -15.56 11.46
CA LYS A 2 -0.12 -15.11 10.08
C LYS A 2 0.22 -13.64 9.78
N GLU A 3 -0.41 -12.68 10.49
CA GLU A 3 -0.18 -11.24 10.27
C GLU A 3 1.29 -10.82 10.51
N LEU A 4 2.00 -11.50 11.42
CA LEU A 4 3.39 -11.22 11.70
C LEU A 4 4.31 -11.65 10.55
N ALA A 5 4.03 -12.81 9.94
CA ALA A 5 4.75 -13.32 8.79
C ALA A 5 4.53 -12.42 7.56
N GLU A 6 3.28 -12.04 7.29
CA GLU A 6 2.93 -11.07 6.25
C GLU A 6 3.67 -9.75 6.45
N HIS A 7 3.60 -9.20 7.66
CA HIS A 7 4.23 -7.93 7.99
C HIS A 7 5.75 -7.98 7.81
N THR A 8 6.40 -9.04 8.28
CA THR A 8 7.86 -9.21 8.18
C THR A 8 8.30 -9.28 6.72
N MET A 9 7.57 -10.04 5.90
CA MET A 9 7.83 -10.14 4.45
C MET A 9 7.74 -8.77 3.76
N LEU A 10 6.76 -7.95 4.14
CA LEU A 10 6.59 -6.61 3.60
C LEU A 10 7.66 -5.62 4.09
N VAL A 11 8.15 -5.79 5.32
CA VAL A 11 9.29 -5.01 5.84
C VAL A 11 10.54 -5.29 5.02
N ASP A 12 10.83 -6.56 4.72
CA ASP A 12 11.99 -6.92 3.90
C ASP A 12 11.85 -6.46 2.46
N LEU A 13 10.64 -6.52 1.88
CA LEU A 13 10.37 -5.90 0.58
C LEU A 13 10.65 -4.39 0.61
N GLY A 14 10.19 -3.69 1.64
CA GLY A 14 10.44 -2.25 1.82
C GLY A 14 11.93 -1.91 1.96
N ARG A 15 12.69 -2.73 2.70
CA ARG A 15 14.16 -2.60 2.80
C ARG A 15 14.84 -2.77 1.45
N ASN A 16 14.44 -3.76 0.67
CA ASN A 16 14.97 -4.02 -0.66
C ASN A 16 14.65 -2.87 -1.63
N ASP A 17 13.44 -2.32 -1.57
CA ASP A 17 13.02 -1.24 -2.45
C ASP A 17 13.80 0.06 -2.20
N ILE A 18 13.85 0.54 -0.95
CA ILE A 18 14.62 1.77 -0.67
C ILE A 18 16.13 1.55 -0.81
N GLY A 19 16.61 0.31 -0.62
CA GLY A 19 18.02 -0.07 -0.81
C GLY A 19 18.54 0.19 -2.22
N LYS A 20 17.67 0.22 -3.25
CA LYS A 20 18.05 0.53 -4.64
C LYS A 20 18.54 1.97 -4.83
N VAL A 21 18.08 2.89 -3.98
CA VAL A 21 18.30 4.34 -4.12
C VAL A 21 18.97 4.99 -2.92
N CYS A 22 19.08 4.29 -1.79
CA CYS A 22 19.78 4.78 -0.61
C CYS A 22 21.29 4.48 -0.63
N ASN A 23 22.06 5.25 0.14
CA ASN A 23 23.48 4.97 0.38
C ASN A 23 23.65 3.62 1.11
N TYR A 24 24.67 2.87 0.73
CA TYR A 24 25.00 1.58 1.36
C TYR A 24 25.18 1.75 2.88
N GLY A 25 24.64 0.79 3.65
CA GLY A 25 24.71 0.80 5.12
C GLY A 25 23.78 1.81 5.82
N THR A 26 22.99 2.59 5.08
CA THR A 26 22.08 3.58 5.70
C THR A 26 20.65 3.09 5.90
N VAL A 27 20.25 2.03 5.17
CA VAL A 27 18.90 1.44 5.26
C VAL A 27 18.76 0.62 6.53
N HIS A 28 17.82 1.00 7.39
CA HIS A 28 17.54 0.30 8.62
C HIS A 28 16.07 0.46 9.04
N VAL A 29 15.62 -0.43 9.91
CA VAL A 29 14.32 -0.33 10.56
C VAL A 29 14.46 0.61 11.76
N ASN A 30 13.78 1.76 11.72
CA ASN A 30 13.80 2.74 12.80
C ASN A 30 12.84 2.38 13.94
N LYS A 31 11.66 1.90 13.58
CA LYS A 31 10.65 1.41 14.52
C LYS A 31 10.06 0.12 13.98
N LEU A 32 10.10 -0.93 14.78
CA LEU A 32 9.64 -2.26 14.39
C LEU A 32 8.30 -2.56 15.09
N MET A 33 7.27 -2.86 14.31
CA MET A 33 5.98 -3.39 14.78
C MET A 33 5.30 -2.52 15.86
N GLU A 34 5.37 -1.20 15.71
CA GLU A 34 4.67 -0.27 16.59
C GLU A 34 3.16 -0.35 16.33
N VAL A 35 2.36 -0.49 17.38
CA VAL A 35 0.90 -0.43 17.27
C VAL A 35 0.46 1.02 17.15
N LYS A 36 0.02 1.42 15.96
CA LYS A 36 -0.55 2.74 15.72
C LYS A 36 -2.07 2.70 15.85
N LYS A 37 -2.60 3.44 16.82
CA LYS A 37 -4.04 3.55 17.09
C LYS A 37 -4.65 4.65 16.22
N PHE A 38 -5.65 4.28 15.44
CA PHE A 38 -6.55 5.21 14.75
C PHE A 38 -7.92 5.21 15.43
N SER A 39 -8.85 6.03 14.95
CA SER A 39 -10.16 6.22 15.56
C SER A 39 -10.98 4.93 15.71
N HIS A 40 -10.90 4.02 14.74
CA HIS A 40 -11.71 2.80 14.71
C HIS A 40 -10.90 1.51 14.49
N VAL A 41 -9.60 1.62 14.20
CA VAL A 41 -8.73 0.47 13.89
C VAL A 41 -7.33 0.69 14.47
N GLN A 42 -6.58 -0.39 14.67
CA GLN A 42 -5.18 -0.35 15.04
C GLN A 42 -4.38 -1.04 13.94
N HIS A 43 -3.24 -0.47 13.56
CA HIS A 43 -2.35 -1.09 12.57
C HIS A 43 -0.98 -1.36 13.22
N MET A 44 -0.38 -2.50 12.87
CA MET A 44 1.04 -2.74 13.11
C MET A 44 1.86 -1.99 12.06
N VAL A 45 2.76 -1.11 12.51
CA VAL A 45 3.52 -0.23 11.63
C VAL A 45 5.01 -0.44 11.86
N THR A 46 5.74 -0.63 10.77
CA THR A 46 7.20 -0.60 10.77
C THR A 46 7.68 0.54 9.90
N HIS A 47 8.62 1.34 10.42
CA HIS A 47 9.26 2.42 9.69
C HIS A 47 10.63 1.96 9.18
N VAL A 48 10.76 1.85 7.86
CA VAL A 48 12.05 1.59 7.19
C VAL A 48 12.56 2.92 6.63
N ILE A 49 13.79 3.29 6.99
CA ILE A 49 14.38 4.57 6.58
C ILE A 49 15.78 4.36 6.01
N GLY A 50 16.22 5.28 5.16
CA GLY A 50 17.56 5.31 4.59
C GLY A 50 17.93 6.72 4.13
N LYS A 51 19.23 6.96 3.89
CA LYS A 51 19.69 8.24 3.34
C LYS A 51 19.76 8.12 1.82
N LEU A 52 18.96 8.91 1.10
CA LEU A 52 18.97 8.94 -0.36
C LEU A 52 20.39 9.20 -0.88
N ASN A 53 20.82 8.44 -1.88
CA ASN A 53 22.12 8.65 -2.52
C ASN A 53 22.06 9.93 -3.37
N LYS A 54 23.14 10.72 -3.35
CA LYS A 54 23.26 11.99 -4.07
C LYS A 54 23.05 11.91 -5.59
N ASN A 55 23.11 10.71 -6.16
CA ASN A 55 22.87 10.47 -7.59
C ASN A 55 21.37 10.31 -7.92
N TYR A 56 20.50 10.26 -6.91
CA TYR A 56 19.05 10.08 -7.08
C TYR A 56 18.29 11.27 -6.49
N ASN A 57 17.07 11.47 -6.97
CA ASN A 57 16.15 12.48 -6.47
C ASN A 57 14.84 11.87 -5.94
N MET A 58 13.88 12.71 -5.55
CA MET A 58 12.58 12.27 -5.03
C MET A 58 11.75 11.44 -6.01
N TYR A 59 11.89 11.65 -7.32
CA TYR A 59 11.20 10.86 -8.34
C TYR A 59 11.78 9.45 -8.43
N ASP A 60 13.10 9.32 -8.36
CA ASP A 60 13.78 8.02 -8.31
C ASP A 60 13.39 7.25 -7.03
N ALA A 61 13.32 7.96 -5.90
CA ALA A 61 12.88 7.39 -4.63
C ALA A 61 11.45 6.85 -4.72
N PHE A 62 10.52 7.63 -5.28
CA PHE A 62 9.15 7.20 -5.52
C PHE A 62 9.09 5.98 -6.44
N LYS A 63 9.80 6.01 -7.58
CA LYS A 63 9.84 4.90 -8.55
C LYS A 63 10.37 3.61 -7.93
N ALA A 64 11.35 3.69 -7.02
CA ALA A 64 11.93 2.51 -6.39
C ALA A 64 10.94 1.76 -5.47
N VAL A 65 10.04 2.50 -4.81
CA VAL A 65 9.07 1.93 -3.85
C VAL A 65 7.71 1.62 -4.48
N PHE A 66 7.37 2.25 -5.59
CA PHE A 66 6.07 2.10 -6.24
C PHE A 66 5.96 0.81 -7.10
N PRO A 67 4.80 0.13 -7.13
CA PRO A 67 3.67 0.27 -6.22
C PRO A 67 3.97 -0.35 -4.85
N ALA A 68 3.16 0.00 -3.85
CA ALA A 68 3.38 -0.45 -2.49
C ALA A 68 3.22 -1.97 -2.34
N GLY A 69 4.15 -2.59 -1.62
CA GLY A 69 4.16 -4.04 -1.37
C GLY A 69 2.89 -4.57 -0.72
N THR A 70 2.25 -3.78 0.14
CA THR A 70 1.01 -4.12 0.86
C THR A 70 -0.21 -4.32 -0.06
N VAL A 71 -0.16 -3.82 -1.29
CA VAL A 71 -1.25 -3.90 -2.27
C VAL A 71 -0.86 -4.65 -3.54
N SER A 72 0.42 -5.00 -3.68
CA SER A 72 0.92 -5.87 -4.76
C SER A 72 1.18 -7.30 -4.28
N GLY A 73 1.92 -7.47 -3.17
CA GLY A 73 2.45 -8.75 -2.71
C GLY A 73 3.98 -8.88 -2.85
N ALA A 74 4.51 -10.03 -2.47
CA ALA A 74 5.94 -10.35 -2.52
C ALA A 74 6.15 -11.79 -3.02
N PRO A 75 7.07 -12.05 -3.97
CA PRO A 75 7.89 -11.09 -4.73
C PRO A 75 7.05 -10.14 -5.61
N LYS A 76 7.37 -8.84 -5.59
CA LYS A 76 6.51 -7.76 -6.14
C LYS A 76 6.12 -7.98 -7.60
N VAL A 77 7.08 -8.27 -8.47
CA VAL A 77 6.84 -8.43 -9.92
C VAL A 77 5.91 -9.61 -10.17
N ARG A 78 6.22 -10.79 -9.62
CA ARG A 78 5.39 -11.97 -9.82
C ARG A 78 3.98 -11.81 -9.24
N ALA A 79 3.86 -11.14 -8.09
CA ALA A 79 2.56 -10.88 -7.50
C ALA A 79 1.70 -9.96 -8.38
N MET A 80 2.30 -8.93 -9.01
CA MET A 80 1.62 -8.08 -9.98
C MET A 80 1.19 -8.83 -11.25
N GLU A 81 2.01 -9.75 -11.77
CA GLU A 81 1.63 -10.60 -12.91
C GLU A 81 0.41 -11.46 -12.57
N ILE A 82 0.38 -12.09 -11.39
CA ILE A 82 -0.77 -12.90 -10.94
C ILE A 82 -2.02 -12.02 -10.79
N ILE A 83 -1.86 -10.81 -10.24
CA ILE A 83 -2.97 -9.85 -10.14
C ILE A 83 -3.52 -9.51 -11.53
N ASP A 84 -2.65 -9.25 -12.51
CA ASP A 84 -3.03 -8.94 -13.89
C ASP A 84 -3.69 -10.14 -14.59
N GLU A 85 -3.25 -11.36 -14.30
CA GLU A 85 -3.86 -12.61 -14.78
C GLU A 85 -5.28 -12.84 -14.22
N LEU A 86 -5.56 -12.37 -12.99
CA LEU A 86 -6.79 -12.67 -12.24
C LEU A 86 -7.82 -11.54 -12.24
N GLU A 87 -7.39 -10.28 -12.27
CA GLU A 87 -8.30 -9.13 -12.25
C GLU A 87 -8.88 -8.89 -13.65
N PRO A 88 -10.19 -8.67 -13.78
CA PRO A 88 -10.84 -8.53 -15.07
C PRO A 88 -10.52 -7.20 -15.78
N GLU A 89 -10.08 -6.19 -15.03
CA GLU A 89 -9.84 -4.84 -15.51
C GLU A 89 -8.60 -4.25 -14.83
N SER A 90 -7.97 -3.26 -15.46
CA SER A 90 -6.89 -2.50 -14.84
C SER A 90 -7.38 -1.74 -13.61
N ARG A 91 -6.58 -1.73 -12.53
CA ARG A 91 -6.90 -1.06 -11.25
C ARG A 91 -7.13 0.46 -11.34
N GLY A 92 -6.71 1.11 -12.42
CA GLY A 92 -6.76 2.56 -12.56
C GLY A 92 -6.08 3.24 -11.36
N PRO A 93 -6.74 4.18 -10.65
CA PRO A 93 -6.16 4.84 -9.49
C PRO A 93 -6.07 3.95 -8.24
N TYR A 94 -6.80 2.83 -8.15
CA TYR A 94 -6.74 1.94 -6.98
C TYR A 94 -5.34 1.36 -6.79
N ALA A 95 -4.87 1.32 -5.53
CA ALA A 95 -3.51 0.89 -5.16
C ALA A 95 -2.38 1.75 -5.78
N GLY A 96 -2.73 2.85 -6.46
CA GLY A 96 -1.81 3.88 -6.91
C GLY A 96 -1.33 4.78 -5.75
N ALA A 97 -0.86 5.98 -6.09
CA ALA A 97 -0.37 6.94 -5.11
C ALA A 97 -1.04 8.30 -5.29
N VAL A 98 -1.44 8.92 -4.18
CA VAL A 98 -1.98 10.29 -4.13
C VAL A 98 -1.10 11.11 -3.20
N GLY A 99 -0.59 12.24 -3.68
CA GLY A 99 0.40 13.02 -2.94
C GLY A 99 0.97 14.15 -3.76
N TYR A 100 2.17 14.60 -3.38
CA TYR A 100 2.82 15.73 -4.03
C TYR A 100 4.34 15.55 -4.14
N PHE A 101 4.89 16.24 -5.14
CA PHE A 101 6.30 16.59 -5.24
C PHE A 101 6.45 18.07 -4.97
N SER A 102 7.42 18.45 -4.14
CA SER A 102 7.67 19.84 -3.77
C SER A 102 8.95 20.36 -4.42
N PHE A 103 9.01 21.66 -4.68
CA PHE A 103 10.18 22.33 -5.25
C PHE A 103 11.44 22.25 -4.35
N ASN A 104 11.27 21.94 -3.06
CA ASN A 104 12.39 21.72 -2.14
C ASN A 104 12.99 20.30 -2.22
N GLY A 105 12.54 19.46 -3.15
CA GLY A 105 13.02 18.09 -3.32
C GLY A 105 12.41 17.08 -2.35
N CYS A 106 11.37 17.46 -1.61
CA CYS A 106 10.59 16.54 -0.79
C CYS A 106 9.37 16.01 -1.55
N CYS A 107 8.93 14.81 -1.18
CA CYS A 107 7.66 14.26 -1.64
C CYS A 107 6.97 13.50 -0.52
N ASP A 108 5.64 13.45 -0.57
CA ASP A 108 4.83 12.64 0.33
C ASP A 108 3.64 12.07 -0.44
N PHE A 109 3.39 10.77 -0.26
CA PHE A 109 2.41 10.01 -1.00
C PHE A 109 1.70 9.01 -0.10
N ALA A 110 0.37 9.03 -0.15
CA ALA A 110 -0.48 7.99 0.40
C ALA A 110 -0.83 6.97 -0.69
N ILE A 111 -0.97 5.70 -0.30
CA ILE A 111 -1.51 4.67 -1.20
C ILE A 111 -3.00 4.96 -1.40
N ALA A 112 -3.45 4.91 -2.65
CA ALA A 112 -4.85 5.13 -3.04
C ALA A 112 -5.74 3.93 -2.67
N ILE A 113 -6.00 3.76 -1.38
CA ILE A 113 -6.91 2.78 -0.79
C ILE A 113 -7.94 3.49 0.09
N ARG A 114 -9.05 2.81 0.42
CA ARG A 114 -10.17 3.41 1.17
C ARG A 114 -10.59 4.76 0.54
N SER A 115 -10.73 4.73 -0.78
CA SER A 115 -11.01 5.91 -1.61
C SER A 115 -12.24 5.63 -2.48
N ILE A 116 -12.93 6.70 -2.87
CA ILE A 116 -13.99 6.68 -3.89
C ILE A 116 -13.40 7.38 -5.10
N PHE A 117 -13.44 6.72 -6.25
CA PHE A 117 -13.00 7.29 -7.51
C PHE A 117 -14.24 7.62 -8.33
N ALA A 118 -14.45 8.89 -8.62
CA ALA A 118 -15.64 9.36 -9.32
C ALA A 118 -15.26 10.05 -10.64
N ASP A 119 -16.03 9.78 -11.67
CA ASP A 119 -16.00 10.46 -12.96
C ASP A 119 -17.44 10.88 -13.34
N GLY A 120 -17.72 12.17 -13.25
CA GLY A 120 -19.07 12.70 -13.46
C GLY A 120 -20.09 12.14 -12.46
N LYS A 121 -21.02 11.33 -12.95
CA LYS A 121 -22.09 10.70 -12.14
C LYS A 121 -21.76 9.27 -11.72
N ASP A 122 -20.71 8.70 -12.30
CA ASP A 122 -20.30 7.33 -12.07
C ASP A 122 -19.08 7.32 -11.15
N GLY A 123 -18.87 6.21 -10.47
CA GLY A 123 -17.71 6.05 -9.62
C GLY A 123 -17.66 4.65 -9.03
N PHE A 124 -16.49 4.30 -8.50
CA PHE A 124 -16.25 2.99 -7.93
C PHE A 124 -15.47 3.06 -6.62
N VAL A 125 -15.63 2.02 -5.83
CA VAL A 125 -14.83 1.72 -4.64
C VAL A 125 -14.22 0.35 -4.87
N GLN A 126 -12.91 0.26 -4.72
CA GLN A 126 -12.19 -1.01 -4.82
C GLN A 126 -11.50 -1.33 -3.50
N ALA A 127 -11.57 -2.60 -3.11
CA ALA A 127 -10.96 -3.13 -1.89
C ALA A 127 -10.37 -4.51 -2.18
N GLY A 128 -9.35 -4.87 -1.39
CA GLY A 128 -8.60 -6.11 -1.55
C GLY A 128 -8.10 -6.63 -0.20
N ALA A 129 -7.63 -7.87 -0.20
CA ALA A 129 -7.08 -8.56 0.95
C ALA A 129 -5.73 -9.20 0.57
N GLY A 130 -4.83 -9.31 1.55
CA GLY A 130 -3.57 -10.02 1.38
C GLY A 130 -3.82 -11.53 1.46
N ILE A 131 -3.39 -12.27 0.45
CA ILE A 131 -3.56 -13.72 0.41
C ILE A 131 -2.23 -14.39 0.74
N VAL A 132 -2.24 -15.24 1.77
CA VAL A 132 -1.13 -16.12 2.13
C VAL A 132 -1.59 -17.58 2.20
N SER A 133 -0.65 -18.50 2.45
CA SER A 133 -0.93 -19.94 2.47
C SER A 133 -2.10 -20.35 3.36
N ASP A 134 -2.25 -19.65 4.49
CA ASP A 134 -3.21 -19.99 5.54
C ASP A 134 -4.48 -19.12 5.46
N SER A 135 -4.65 -18.38 4.35
CA SER A 135 -5.85 -17.57 4.11
C SER A 135 -7.09 -18.44 3.94
N ILE A 136 -8.20 -17.99 4.53
CA ILE A 136 -9.50 -18.67 4.43
C ILE A 136 -10.39 -17.84 3.49
N PRO A 137 -10.79 -18.35 2.31
CA PRO A 137 -11.46 -17.56 1.28
C PRO A 137 -12.66 -16.74 1.78
N ASN A 138 -13.52 -17.35 2.59
CA ASN A 138 -14.69 -16.67 3.16
C ASN A 138 -14.34 -15.53 4.10
N ASN A 139 -13.20 -15.60 4.79
CA ASN A 139 -12.76 -14.53 5.69
C ASN A 139 -12.16 -13.37 4.89
N GLU A 140 -11.37 -13.68 3.86
CA GLU A 140 -10.78 -12.65 2.99
C GLU A 140 -11.86 -11.86 2.25
N LEU A 141 -12.91 -12.54 1.74
CA LEU A 141 -14.06 -11.88 1.12
C LEU A 141 -14.73 -10.90 2.10
N LYS A 142 -15.07 -11.37 3.32
CA LYS A 142 -15.67 -10.50 4.34
C LYS A 142 -14.79 -9.31 4.69
N GLU A 143 -13.47 -9.49 4.72
CA GLU A 143 -12.53 -8.40 4.95
C GLU A 143 -12.59 -7.35 3.85
N THR A 144 -12.64 -7.77 2.57
CA THR A 144 -12.80 -6.82 1.45
C THR A 144 -14.12 -6.07 1.51
N GLU A 145 -15.23 -6.74 1.85
CA GLU A 145 -16.54 -6.13 2.03
C GLU A 145 -16.52 -5.11 3.16
N HIS A 146 -15.93 -5.45 4.32
CA HIS A 146 -15.78 -4.52 5.44
C HIS A 146 -14.97 -3.27 5.07
N LYS A 147 -13.86 -3.43 4.34
CA LYS A 147 -13.04 -2.31 3.87
C LYS A 147 -13.81 -1.39 2.90
N ALA A 148 -14.58 -1.96 1.99
CA ALA A 148 -15.38 -1.21 1.01
C ALA A 148 -16.58 -0.52 1.66
N ASN A 149 -17.24 -1.18 2.62
CA ASN A 149 -18.48 -0.71 3.25
C ASN A 149 -18.32 0.65 3.94
N ALA A 150 -17.13 0.96 4.48
CA ALA A 150 -16.85 2.27 5.05
C ALA A 150 -17.08 3.41 4.04
N MET A 151 -16.59 3.24 2.80
CA MET A 151 -16.74 4.25 1.74
C MET A 151 -18.16 4.26 1.17
N LEU A 152 -18.77 3.09 1.00
CA LEU A 152 -20.15 2.98 0.54
C LEU A 152 -21.15 3.60 1.53
N THR A 153 -20.90 3.44 2.83
CA THR A 153 -21.71 4.07 3.89
C THR A 153 -21.55 5.59 3.84
N ALA A 154 -20.33 6.11 3.71
CA ALA A 154 -20.08 7.54 3.57
C ALA A 154 -20.82 8.14 2.36
N LEU A 155 -20.82 7.46 1.21
CA LEU A 155 -21.59 7.88 0.03
C LEU A 155 -23.10 7.91 0.30
N ARG A 156 -23.63 6.86 0.94
CA ARG A 156 -25.06 6.79 1.27
C ARG A 156 -25.48 7.89 2.24
N GLU A 157 -24.64 8.23 3.22
CA GLU A 157 -24.92 9.30 4.17
C GLU A 157 -24.85 10.68 3.53
N ALA A 158 -23.88 10.92 2.63
CA ALA A 158 -23.75 12.17 1.90
C ALA A 158 -24.86 12.40 0.85
N SER A 159 -25.55 11.33 0.44
CA SER A 159 -26.65 11.39 -0.54
C SER A 159 -28.03 11.53 0.10
N LYS A 160 -28.12 11.63 1.43
CA LYS A 160 -29.35 11.94 2.16
C LYS A 160 -29.58 13.45 2.20
#